data_AF-A0A1G7XMS3-F1
#
_entry.id   AF-A0A1G7XMS3-F1
#
_cell.length_a   1.000
_cell.length_b   1.000
_cell.length_c   1.000
_cell.angle_alpha   90.00
_cell.angle_beta   90.00
_cell.angle_gamma   90.00
#
_symmetry.space_group_name_H-M   'P 1'
#
loop_
_entity.id
_entity.type
_entity.pdbx_description
1 polymer ?
#
loop_
_entity_poly.entity_id
_entity_poly.type
_entity_poly.pdbx_seq_one_letter_code
_entity_poly.pdbx_strand_id
1 'polypeptide(L)'
;MSTGPAIPFLVVVPGGSHDFSSIYAIASAYAQSGELLNNRAAETNRLEFAFPAMVCSSFAIELFLKFFLTLSNAENPTAPQVKRNGHPLQNLWERIKPEHQDLIVSMFRNPSHVPISVGLDVRKTQFLDALKHIGPAPFVDWRYAYEIDTPKLMSHGAITEVQDAVGYAARHIMEKRRAGSPSSGEPLS
;
A
#
# COMPACT_ATOMS: atom_id res chain seq x y z
N MET A 1 32.81 -16.88 18.66
CA MET A 1 31.70 -15.94 18.87
C MET A 1 31.70 -14.97 17.70
N SER A 2 30.66 -14.98 16.86
CA SER A 2 30.61 -14.12 15.67
C SER A 2 30.08 -12.74 16.07
N THR A 3 30.94 -11.73 16.03
CA THR A 3 30.61 -10.31 16.22
C THR A 3 30.22 -9.66 14.89
N GLY A 4 29.26 -10.24 14.19
CA GLY A 4 28.59 -9.57 13.07
C GLY A 4 27.54 -8.57 13.60
N PRO A 5 27.26 -7.46 12.89
CA PRO A 5 26.12 -6.62 13.23
C PRO A 5 24.83 -7.48 13.22
N ALA A 6 23.91 -7.21 14.16
CA ALA A 6 22.63 -7.93 14.28
C ALA A 6 21.77 -7.84 13.01
N ILE A 7 22.04 -6.84 12.17
CA ILE A 7 21.51 -6.67 10.83
C ILE A 7 22.74 -6.44 9.92
N PRO A 8 23.28 -7.47 9.23
CA PRO A 8 24.01 -7.20 8.00
C PRO A 8 22.98 -6.73 6.96
N PHE A 9 23.33 -6.56 5.70
CA PHE A 9 22.40 -6.29 4.58
C PHE A 9 22.41 -4.84 4.09
N LEU A 10 23.00 -4.69 2.91
CA LEU A 10 22.62 -3.66 1.96
C LEU A 10 21.10 -3.60 1.85
N VAL A 11 20.55 -2.39 1.95
CA VAL A 11 19.17 -2.11 1.57
C VAL A 11 19.15 -1.96 0.04
N VAL A 12 18.45 -2.85 -0.65
CA VAL A 12 18.18 -2.67 -2.08
C VAL A 12 17.06 -1.64 -2.20
N VAL A 13 17.40 -0.44 -2.68
CA VAL A 13 16.42 0.57 -3.04
C VAL A 13 15.90 0.26 -4.45
N PRO A 14 14.59 0.05 -4.64
CA PRO A 14 14.03 -0.27 -5.95
C PRO A 14 14.21 0.89 -6.91
N GLY A 15 14.87 0.67 -8.05
CA GLY A 15 15.09 1.69 -9.08
C GLY A 15 14.17 1.57 -10.29
N GLY A 16 13.80 0.34 -10.68
CA GLY A 16 13.17 0.05 -11.97
C GLY A 16 11.75 0.60 -12.12
N SER A 17 11.39 1.02 -13.34
CA SER A 17 10.01 1.37 -13.74
C SER A 17 9.04 0.19 -13.71
N HIS A 18 9.57 -1.04 -13.58
CA HIS A 18 8.83 -2.29 -13.61
C HIS A 18 8.97 -3.11 -12.32
N ASP A 19 9.69 -2.59 -11.31
CA ASP A 19 9.91 -3.31 -10.05
C ASP A 19 8.74 -3.11 -9.08
N PHE A 20 7.56 -3.62 -9.47
CA PHE A 20 6.38 -3.60 -8.62
C PHE A 20 6.54 -4.53 -7.40
N SER A 21 7.34 -5.60 -7.51
CA SER A 21 7.52 -6.57 -6.43
C SER A 21 8.20 -5.96 -5.21
N SER A 22 9.26 -5.17 -5.42
CA SER A 22 9.92 -4.49 -4.31
C SER A 22 9.06 -3.36 -3.73
N ILE A 23 8.31 -2.63 -4.56
CA ILE A 23 7.35 -1.63 -4.07
C ILE A 23 6.29 -2.30 -3.18
N TYR A 24 5.75 -3.45 -3.58
CA TYR A 24 4.82 -4.23 -2.77
C TYR A 24 5.42 -4.66 -1.43
N ALA A 25 6.66 -5.17 -1.45
CA ALA A 25 7.33 -5.60 -0.22
C ALA A 25 7.52 -4.44 0.77
N ILE A 26 7.95 -3.27 0.28
CA ILE A 26 8.13 -2.08 1.11
C ILE A 26 6.77 -1.56 1.61
N ALA A 27 5.76 -1.48 0.75
CA ALA A 27 4.41 -1.06 1.14
C ALA A 27 3.85 -1.95 2.25
N SER A 28 4.01 -3.27 2.11
CA SER A 28 3.58 -4.26 3.10
C SER A 28 4.32 -4.09 4.43
N ALA A 29 5.62 -3.83 4.40
CA ALA A 29 6.41 -3.57 5.61
C ALA A 29 5.96 -2.30 6.36
N TYR A 30 5.63 -1.23 5.63
CA TYR A 30 5.06 -0.02 6.23
C TYR A 30 3.66 -0.26 6.82
N ALA A 31 2.79 -1.01 6.11
CA ALA A 31 1.47 -1.36 6.62
C ALA A 31 1.57 -2.18 7.92
N GLN A 32 2.43 -3.19 7.95
CA GLN A 32 2.71 -3.99 9.14
C GLN A 32 3.28 -3.16 10.29
N SER A 33 4.20 -2.23 9.98
CA SER A 33 4.76 -1.33 10.99
C SER A 33 3.69 -0.42 11.59
N GLY A 34 2.79 0.12 10.76
CA GLY A 34 1.64 0.90 11.21
C GLY A 34 0.72 0.12 12.13
N GLU A 35 0.38 -1.12 11.76
CA GLU A 35 -0.43 -2.03 12.57
C GLU A 35 0.24 -2.34 13.92
N LEU A 36 1.52 -2.70 13.92
CA LEU A 36 2.28 -3.00 15.14
C LEU A 36 2.31 -1.80 16.11
N LEU A 37 2.55 -0.60 15.58
CA LEU A 37 2.56 0.63 16.39
C LEU A 37 1.17 0.95 16.94
N ASN A 38 0.12 0.78 16.14
CA ASN A 38 -1.25 1.01 16.60
C ASN A 38 -1.68 0.00 17.68
N ASN A 39 -1.38 -1.28 17.49
CA ASN A 39 -1.63 -2.32 18.50
C ASN A 39 -0.87 -2.01 19.78
N ARG A 40 0.39 -1.58 19.67
CA ARG A 40 1.18 -1.15 20.84
C ARG A 40 0.56 0.04 21.55
N ALA A 41 0.06 1.04 20.81
CA ALA A 41 -0.64 2.19 21.37
C ALA A 41 -1.88 1.75 22.18
N ALA A 42 -2.67 0.82 21.62
CA ALA A 42 -3.87 0.28 22.25
C ALA A 42 -3.56 -0.55 23.52
N GLU A 43 -2.56 -1.44 23.44
CA GLU A 43 -2.15 -2.29 24.57
C GLU A 43 -1.57 -1.50 25.75
N THR A 44 -0.82 -0.43 25.46
CA THR A 44 -0.07 0.31 26.48
C THR A 44 -0.71 1.65 26.87
N ASN A 45 -1.78 2.05 26.18
CA ASN A 45 -2.40 3.37 26.30
C ASN A 45 -1.39 4.53 26.10
N ARG A 46 -0.39 4.34 25.22
CA ARG A 46 0.68 5.29 24.92
C ARG A 46 0.44 5.94 23.56
N LEU A 47 -0.09 7.17 23.59
CA LEU A 47 -0.50 7.92 22.39
C LEU A 47 0.66 8.33 21.48
N GLU A 48 1.90 8.35 21.99
CA GLU A 48 3.09 8.65 21.18
C GLU A 48 3.32 7.66 20.04
N PHE A 49 2.74 6.45 20.10
CA PHE A 49 2.78 5.49 19.01
C PHE A 49 1.74 5.76 17.92
N ALA A 50 0.68 6.52 18.21
CA ALA A 50 -0.41 6.76 17.27
C ALA A 50 0.06 7.57 16.06
N PHE A 51 0.85 8.62 16.26
CA PHE A 51 1.32 9.45 15.14
C PHE A 51 2.25 8.67 14.19
N PRO A 52 3.31 7.98 14.66
CA PRO A 52 4.13 7.12 13.82
C PRO A 52 3.33 6.01 13.12
N ALA A 53 2.33 5.42 13.78
CA ALA A 53 1.44 4.43 13.17
C ALA A 53 0.73 5.02 11.95
N MET A 54 0.14 6.21 12.11
CA MET A 54 -0.59 6.90 11.04
C MET A 54 0.31 7.28 9.87
N VAL A 55 1.55 7.73 10.15
CA VAL A 55 2.55 8.03 9.10
C VAL A 55 2.90 6.77 8.31
N CYS A 56 3.17 5.66 8.99
CA CYS A 56 3.48 4.39 8.34
C CYS A 56 2.32 3.90 7.47
N SER A 57 1.11 3.88 8.01
CA SER A 57 -0.07 3.41 7.29
C SER A 57 -0.42 4.30 6.09
N SER A 58 -0.30 5.62 6.25
CA SER A 58 -0.52 6.57 5.16
C SER A 58 0.49 6.41 4.02
N PHE A 59 1.76 6.17 4.36
CA PHE A 59 2.77 5.92 3.35
C PHE A 59 2.58 4.57 2.66
N ALA A 60 2.15 3.54 3.39
CA ALA A 60 1.78 2.25 2.80
C ALA A 60 0.70 2.41 1.73
N ILE A 61 -0.36 3.20 1.98
CA ILE A 61 -1.40 3.51 0.99
C ILE A 61 -0.79 4.11 -0.28
N GLU A 62 0.06 5.15 -0.14
CA GLU A 62 0.72 5.79 -1.28
C GLU A 62 1.55 4.78 -2.09
N LEU A 63 2.31 3.92 -1.41
CA LEU A 63 3.14 2.90 -2.05
C LEU A 63 2.31 1.80 -2.73
N PHE A 64 1.20 1.36 -2.13
CA PHE A 64 0.30 0.39 -2.78
C PHE A 64 -0.36 0.98 -4.03
N LEU A 65 -0.78 2.24 -4.02
CA LEU A 65 -1.28 2.89 -5.25
C LEU A 65 -0.17 2.94 -6.32
N LYS A 66 1.06 3.29 -5.94
CA LYS A 66 2.22 3.28 -6.85
C LYS A 66 2.59 1.88 -7.33
N PHE A 67 2.34 0.84 -6.53
CA PHE A 67 2.47 -0.56 -6.96
C PHE A 67 1.57 -0.84 -8.17
N PHE A 68 0.30 -0.46 -8.14
CA PHE A 68 -0.61 -0.69 -9.27
C PHE A 68 -0.22 0.06 -10.55
N LEU A 69 0.32 1.28 -10.41
CA LEU A 69 0.87 2.03 -11.55
C LEU A 69 2.12 1.33 -12.13
N THR A 70 3.01 0.85 -11.26
CA THR A 70 4.24 0.14 -11.65
C THR A 70 3.93 -1.24 -12.26
N LEU A 71 2.93 -1.93 -11.73
CA LEU A 71 2.41 -3.18 -12.29
C LEU A 71 1.86 -2.96 -13.70
N SER A 72 1.05 -1.93 -13.89
CA SER A 72 0.48 -1.57 -15.20
C SER A 72 1.56 -1.31 -16.25
N ASN A 73 2.64 -0.65 -15.84
CA ASN A 73 3.84 -0.41 -16.65
C ASN A 73 4.61 -1.70 -16.97
N ALA A 74 4.71 -2.63 -16.01
CA ALA A 74 5.38 -3.92 -16.19
C ALA A 74 4.58 -4.87 -17.10
N GLU A 75 3.26 -4.79 -17.09
CA GLU A 75 2.38 -5.59 -17.97
C GLU A 75 2.44 -5.13 -19.42
N ASN A 76 2.69 -3.85 -19.65
CA ASN A 76 2.74 -3.24 -20.98
C ASN A 76 4.02 -2.39 -21.15
N PRO A 77 5.22 -3.01 -21.23
CA PRO A 77 6.49 -2.28 -21.23
C PRO A 77 6.69 -1.41 -22.47
N THR A 78 5.97 -1.68 -23.57
CA THR A 78 6.04 -0.94 -24.84
C THR A 78 5.07 0.25 -24.92
N ALA A 79 4.11 0.35 -24.00
CA ALA A 79 3.16 1.46 -23.95
C ALA A 79 3.79 2.72 -23.30
N PRO A 80 3.22 3.92 -23.52
CA PRO A 80 3.59 5.10 -22.74
C PRO A 80 3.45 4.82 -21.24
N GLN A 81 4.54 5.03 -20.51
CA GLN A 81 4.62 4.66 -19.10
C GLN A 81 3.76 5.60 -18.24
N VAL A 82 2.91 5.01 -17.41
CA VAL A 82 2.13 5.76 -16.43
C VAL A 82 3.09 6.31 -15.38
N LYS A 83 3.11 7.62 -15.22
CA LYS A 83 4.00 8.27 -14.26
C LYS A 83 3.59 7.86 -12.84
N ARG A 84 4.56 7.42 -12.03
CA ARG A 84 4.38 7.11 -10.59
C ARG A 84 4.69 8.27 -9.65
N ASN A 85 5.06 9.43 -10.19
CA ASN A 85 5.40 10.60 -9.39
C ASN A 85 4.14 11.30 -8.86
N GLY A 86 4.38 12.18 -7.89
CA GLY A 86 3.34 12.83 -7.11
C GLY A 86 2.97 12.01 -5.86
N HIS A 87 2.33 12.72 -4.95
CA HIS A 87 1.86 12.24 -3.65
C HIS A 87 0.34 12.31 -3.48
N PRO A 88 -0.41 13.17 -4.20
CA PRO A 88 -1.86 13.19 -4.06
C PRO A 88 -2.49 11.83 -4.38
N LEU A 89 -3.17 11.23 -3.38
CA LEU A 89 -3.75 9.89 -3.44
C LEU A 89 -4.83 9.80 -4.53
N GLN A 90 -5.66 10.83 -4.68
CA GLN A 90 -6.68 10.88 -5.75
C GLN A 90 -6.02 10.88 -7.14
N ASN A 91 -4.99 11.69 -7.36
CA ASN A 91 -4.29 11.72 -8.64
C ASN A 91 -3.58 10.38 -8.93
N LEU A 92 -3.10 9.68 -7.91
CA LEU A 92 -2.56 8.33 -8.06
C LEU A 92 -3.67 7.34 -8.45
N TRP A 93 -4.80 7.38 -7.75
CA TRP A 93 -5.98 6.56 -8.01
C TRP A 93 -6.50 6.70 -9.45
N GLU A 94 -6.68 7.92 -9.92
CA GLU A 94 -7.23 8.22 -11.27
C GLU A 94 -6.37 7.65 -12.40
N ARG A 95 -5.07 7.43 -12.14
CA ARG A 95 -4.13 6.86 -13.11
C ARG A 95 -4.08 5.33 -13.08
N ILE A 96 -4.68 4.69 -12.08
CA ILE A 96 -4.76 3.23 -12.00
C ILE A 96 -5.74 2.72 -13.06
N LYS A 97 -5.36 1.66 -13.79
CA LYS A 97 -6.24 1.02 -14.78
C LYS A 97 -7.58 0.59 -14.15
N PRO A 98 -8.71 0.70 -14.87
CA PRO A 98 -10.02 0.31 -14.35
C PRO A 98 -10.07 -1.09 -13.73
N GLU A 99 -9.45 -2.10 -14.34
CA GLU A 99 -9.46 -3.47 -13.79
C GLU A 99 -8.80 -3.58 -12.41
N HIS A 100 -7.79 -2.75 -12.15
CA HIS A 100 -7.10 -2.68 -10.86
C HIS A 100 -7.89 -1.85 -9.84
N GLN A 101 -8.56 -0.78 -10.29
CA GLN A 101 -9.49 -0.04 -9.44
C GLN A 101 -10.63 -0.94 -8.94
N ASP A 102 -11.22 -1.73 -9.83
CA ASP A 102 -12.31 -2.65 -9.49
C ASP A 102 -11.84 -3.73 -8.52
N LEU A 103 -10.62 -4.25 -8.69
CA LEU A 103 -10.02 -5.16 -7.72
C LEU A 103 -9.83 -4.51 -6.35
N ILE A 104 -9.30 -3.29 -6.26
CA ILE A 104 -9.16 -2.57 -4.98
C ILE A 104 -10.52 -2.39 -4.31
N VAL A 105 -11.51 -1.93 -5.07
CA VAL A 105 -12.87 -1.70 -4.58
C VAL A 105 -13.54 -2.99 -4.11
N SER A 106 -13.25 -4.12 -4.78
CA SER A 106 -13.73 -5.44 -4.35
C SER A 106 -13.19 -5.88 -2.99
N MET A 107 -12.10 -5.27 -2.51
CA MET A 107 -11.51 -5.57 -1.19
C MET A 107 -11.98 -4.58 -0.11
N PHE A 108 -12.58 -3.45 -0.48
CA PHE A 108 -12.98 -2.42 0.47
C PHE A 108 -14.11 -2.90 1.38
N ARG A 109 -13.89 -2.86 2.70
CA ARG A 109 -14.82 -3.38 3.74
C ARG A 109 -15.28 -4.81 3.43
N ASN A 110 -14.32 -5.67 3.14
CA ASN A 110 -14.57 -7.06 2.79
C ASN A 110 -13.80 -8.01 3.74
N PRO A 111 -14.43 -8.54 4.79
CA PRO A 111 -13.76 -9.35 5.80
C PRO A 111 -13.26 -10.70 5.28
N SER A 112 -13.73 -11.16 4.12
CA SER A 112 -13.27 -12.42 3.53
C SER A 112 -11.89 -12.31 2.87
N HIS A 113 -11.46 -11.09 2.54
CA HIS A 113 -10.27 -10.81 1.72
C HIS A 113 -10.25 -11.53 0.36
N VAL A 114 -11.41 -12.00 -0.11
CA VAL A 114 -11.62 -12.60 -1.44
C VAL A 114 -12.37 -11.59 -2.30
N PRO A 115 -11.93 -11.29 -3.55
CA PRO A 115 -12.60 -10.30 -4.39
C PRO A 115 -14.09 -10.60 -4.58
N ILE A 116 -14.92 -9.59 -4.35
CA ILE A 116 -16.36 -9.63 -4.62
C ILE A 116 -16.72 -8.78 -5.83
N SER A 117 -17.56 -9.29 -6.72
CA SER A 117 -17.98 -8.60 -7.94
C SER A 117 -19.29 -7.82 -7.80
N VAL A 118 -20.01 -7.98 -6.70
CA VAL A 118 -21.35 -7.40 -6.50
C VAL A 118 -21.25 -6.02 -5.85
N GLY A 119 -21.97 -5.05 -6.40
CA GLY A 119 -22.11 -3.70 -5.82
C GLY A 119 -20.85 -2.84 -5.92
N LEU A 120 -20.01 -3.08 -6.94
CA LEU A 120 -18.75 -2.36 -7.14
C LEU A 120 -18.96 -0.83 -7.23
N ASP A 121 -20.01 -0.34 -7.90
CA ASP A 121 -20.25 1.12 -8.02
C ASP A 121 -20.47 1.81 -6.67
N VAL A 122 -21.26 1.18 -5.80
CA VAL A 122 -21.53 1.69 -4.44
C VAL A 122 -20.24 1.66 -3.62
N ARG A 123 -19.49 0.54 -3.68
CA ARG A 123 -18.22 0.40 -2.97
C ARG A 123 -17.17 1.38 -3.49
N LYS A 124 -17.15 1.66 -4.78
CA LYS A 124 -16.22 2.63 -5.39
C LYS A 124 -16.49 4.02 -4.87
N THR A 125 -17.76 4.42 -4.81
CA THR A 125 -18.17 5.69 -4.18
C THR A 125 -17.70 5.75 -2.72
N GLN A 126 -17.96 4.71 -1.93
CA GLN A 126 -17.56 4.67 -0.52
C GLN A 126 -16.05 4.67 -0.32
N PHE A 127 -15.30 3.95 -1.16
CA PHE A 127 -13.85 3.94 -1.14
C PHE A 127 -13.28 5.33 -1.48
N LEU A 128 -13.82 5.99 -2.50
CA LEU A 128 -13.43 7.34 -2.88
C LEU A 128 -13.73 8.37 -1.79
N ASP A 129 -14.88 8.24 -1.13
CA ASP A 129 -15.22 9.06 0.02
C ASP A 129 -14.22 8.84 1.16
N ALA A 130 -13.88 7.59 1.50
CA ALA A 130 -12.87 7.28 2.51
C ALA A 130 -11.49 7.86 2.13
N LEU A 131 -11.07 7.69 0.87
CA LEU A 131 -9.81 8.24 0.35
C LEU A 131 -9.76 9.77 0.45
N LYS A 132 -10.87 10.44 0.16
CA LYS A 132 -11.00 11.90 0.28
C LYS A 132 -10.90 12.37 1.74
N HIS A 133 -11.45 11.61 2.68
CA HIS A 133 -11.39 11.94 4.11
C HIS A 133 -9.99 11.78 4.72
N ILE A 134 -9.13 10.92 4.15
CA ILE A 134 -7.71 10.81 4.57
C ILE A 134 -6.93 12.08 4.22
N GLY A 135 -7.34 12.77 3.16
CA GLY A 135 -6.67 13.96 2.63
C GLY A 135 -5.81 13.66 1.40
N PRO A 136 -5.27 14.71 0.76
CA PRO A 136 -4.62 14.58 -0.53
C PRO A 136 -3.28 13.84 -0.42
N ALA A 137 -2.37 14.25 0.46
CA ALA A 137 -1.01 13.70 0.53
C ALA A 137 -0.58 13.49 1.99
N PRO A 138 -1.27 12.60 2.73
CA PRO A 138 -1.12 12.46 4.19
C PRO A 138 0.34 12.28 4.65
N PHE A 139 1.11 11.44 3.96
CA PHE A 139 2.52 11.22 4.29
C PHE A 139 3.36 12.50 4.12
N VAL A 140 3.14 13.27 3.05
CA VAL A 140 3.88 14.51 2.81
C VAL A 140 3.55 15.56 3.86
N ASP A 141 2.28 15.67 4.20
CA ASP A 141 1.79 16.65 5.15
C ASP A 141 2.30 16.38 6.58
N TRP A 142 2.65 15.13 6.91
CA TRP A 142 2.96 14.71 8.29
C TRP A 142 4.32 14.06 8.50
N ARG A 143 5.13 13.88 7.47
CA ARG A 143 6.48 13.31 7.63
C ARG A 143 7.37 14.08 8.62
N TYR A 144 7.03 15.34 8.90
CA TYR A 144 7.71 16.19 9.87
C TYR A 144 6.71 16.74 10.89
N ALA A 145 6.56 16.04 12.02
CA ALA A 145 5.60 16.42 13.08
C ALA A 145 5.82 17.85 13.60
N TYR A 146 7.07 18.32 13.61
CA TYR A 146 7.45 19.66 14.07
C TYR A 146 7.11 20.78 13.07
N GLU A 147 6.66 20.45 11.85
CA GLU A 147 6.22 21.41 10.82
C GLU A 147 4.69 21.59 10.82
N ILE A 148 3.97 20.96 11.77
CA ILE A 148 2.51 21.03 11.85
C ILE A 148 2.09 22.24 12.70
N ASP A 149 1.67 23.32 12.04
CA ASP A 149 1.26 24.57 12.69
C ASP A 149 -0.09 24.48 13.42
N THR A 150 -0.99 23.58 13.00
CA THR A 150 -2.33 23.44 13.58
C THR A 150 -2.66 21.96 13.77
N PRO A 151 -3.14 21.55 14.98
CA PRO A 151 -3.57 20.19 15.22
C PRO A 151 -4.63 19.74 14.20
N LYS A 152 -4.45 18.55 13.64
CA LYS A 152 -5.40 17.92 12.72
C LYS A 152 -5.94 16.64 13.34
N LEU A 153 -7.26 16.45 13.28
CA LEU A 153 -7.90 15.19 13.66
C LEU A 153 -7.93 14.25 12.46
N MET A 154 -7.76 12.97 12.75
CA MET A 154 -7.64 11.93 11.74
C MET A 154 -8.41 10.69 12.13
N SER A 155 -9.11 10.11 11.15
CA SER A 155 -9.78 8.83 11.34
C SER A 155 -8.80 7.69 11.07
N HIS A 156 -8.36 7.02 12.14
CA HIS A 156 -7.63 5.76 12.04
C HIS A 156 -8.43 4.71 11.26
N GLY A 157 -9.75 4.67 11.47
CA GLY A 157 -10.65 3.77 10.73
C GLY A 157 -10.60 4.01 9.23
N ALA A 158 -10.66 5.26 8.77
CA ALA A 158 -10.60 5.57 7.34
C ALA A 158 -9.27 5.14 6.71
N ILE A 159 -8.14 5.39 7.39
CA ILE A 159 -6.82 4.93 6.92
C ILE A 159 -6.78 3.40 6.86
N THR A 160 -7.25 2.71 7.90
CA THR A 160 -7.22 1.25 7.96
C THR A 160 -8.03 0.64 6.83
N GLU A 161 -9.28 1.10 6.61
CA GLU A 161 -10.14 0.57 5.56
C GLU A 161 -9.56 0.76 4.15
N VAL A 162 -8.94 1.91 3.88
CA VAL A 162 -8.29 2.17 2.60
C VAL A 162 -7.02 1.35 2.45
N GLN A 163 -6.17 1.29 3.49
CA GLN A 163 -4.95 0.49 3.51
C GLN A 163 -5.24 -0.98 3.26
N ASP A 164 -6.23 -1.54 3.95
CA ASP A 164 -6.65 -2.92 3.83
C ASP A 164 -7.11 -3.21 2.40
N ALA A 165 -7.95 -2.35 1.82
CA ALA A 165 -8.44 -2.52 0.46
C ALA A 165 -7.29 -2.58 -0.57
N VAL A 166 -6.38 -1.60 -0.53
CA VAL A 166 -5.26 -1.55 -1.49
C VAL A 166 -4.24 -2.66 -1.23
N GLY A 167 -3.98 -2.99 0.04
CA GLY A 167 -3.02 -4.00 0.45
C GLY A 167 -3.49 -5.42 0.13
N TYR A 168 -4.75 -5.75 0.40
CA TYR A 168 -5.33 -7.04 0.06
C TYR A 168 -5.45 -7.24 -1.46
N ALA A 169 -5.80 -6.20 -2.21
CA ALA A 169 -5.79 -6.26 -3.66
C ALA A 169 -4.38 -6.51 -4.22
N ALA A 170 -3.35 -5.84 -3.67
CA ALA A 170 -1.97 -6.07 -4.07
C ALA A 170 -1.49 -7.48 -3.71
N ARG A 171 -1.81 -7.97 -2.49
CA ARG A 171 -1.51 -9.35 -2.06
C ARG A 171 -2.12 -10.38 -3.01
N HIS A 172 -3.39 -10.21 -3.38
CA HIS A 172 -4.09 -11.10 -4.31
C HIS A 172 -3.39 -11.22 -5.67
N ILE A 173 -2.90 -10.10 -6.22
CA ILE A 173 -2.12 -10.11 -7.47
C ILE A 173 -0.81 -10.88 -7.28
N MET A 174 -0.09 -10.62 -6.19
CA MET A 174 1.20 -11.25 -5.91
C MET A 174 1.06 -12.77 -5.71
N GLU A 175 0.03 -13.22 -5.01
CA GLU A 175 -0.28 -14.64 -4.81
C GLU A 175 -0.64 -15.33 -6.13
N LYS A 176 -1.50 -14.72 -6.95
CA LYS A 176 -1.83 -15.24 -8.28
C LYS A 176 -0.61 -15.40 -9.18
N ARG A 177 0.29 -14.40 -9.19
CA ARG A 177 1.53 -14.45 -10.00
C ARG A 177 2.49 -15.54 -9.50
N ARG A 178 2.58 -15.77 -8.18
CA ARG A 178 3.37 -16.88 -7.62
C ARG A 178 2.79 -18.24 -8.02
N ALA A 179 1.47 -18.41 -7.93
CA ALA A 179 0.80 -19.65 -8.30
C ALA A 179 0.84 -19.94 -9.82
N GLY A 180 0.88 -18.90 -10.66
CA GLY A 180 0.96 -19.02 -12.12
C GLY A 180 2.37 -19.17 -12.71
N SER A 181 3.42 -19.14 -11.88
CA SER A 181 4.79 -19.36 -12.35
C SER A 181 5.10 -20.87 -12.34
N PRO A 182 5.27 -21.55 -13.49
CA PRO A 182 5.65 -22.96 -13.48
C PRO A 182 7.02 -23.10 -12.82
N SER A 183 7.14 -24.04 -11.89
CA SER A 183 8.43 -24.39 -11.29
C SER A 183 9.38 -24.82 -12.40
N SER A 184 10.33 -23.97 -12.77
CA SER A 184 11.48 -24.33 -13.61
C SER A 184 12.34 -25.29 -12.79
N GLY A 185 11.96 -26.56 -12.80
CA GLY A 185 12.61 -27.65 -12.10
C GLY A 185 12.56 -28.90 -12.96
N GLU A 186 13.17 -28.85 -14.14
CA GLU A 186 13.62 -30.07 -14.81
C GLU A 186 14.91 -30.53 -14.11
N PRO A 187 14.98 -31.78 -13.63
CA PRO A 187 16.24 -32.37 -13.21
C PRO A 187 17.07 -32.66 -14.45
N LEU A 188 18.31 -32.15 -14.46
CA LEU A 188 19.34 -32.57 -15.41
C LEU A 188 19.48 -34.10 -15.32
N SER A 189 19.14 -34.77 -16.42
CA SER A 189 19.46 -36.18 -16.66
C SER A 189 20.84 -36.30 -17.28
#